data_AF-A0A971HSQ8-F1
#
_entry.id   AF-A0A971HSQ8-F1
#
_cell.length_a   1.000
_cell.length_b   1.000
_cell.length_c   1.000
_cell.angle_alpha   90.00
_cell.angle_beta   90.00
_cell.angle_gamma   90.00
#
_symmetry.space_group_name_H-M   'P 1'
#
loop_
_entity.id
_entity.type
_entity.pdbx_description
1 polymer ?
#
loop_
_entity_poly.entity_id
_entity_poly.type
_entity_poly.pdbx_seq_one_letter_code
_entity_poly.pdbx_strand_id
1 'polypeptide(L)'
;MRSKAIKTLVLLFFVLNYVVAFALDSNEMFENGKRAFDLSRFKECVEIFDRLLYIWPDYEKKPEALYFRSIAAIRDTKDKVNEYKAELVDKIAKDCETVFLELPQNDLSELKAAIAIGKMESEPIDWSEFDKIKPAELKHVLLRKHHPSPQRFPVQTLIWLNGYKKQNGALRPDVEALTELLKLKALWQLLLSPLSVKAEQEILKKNNVWPLSKTFEQTLQNGFKKALPSLKREFALMGYHYDFLRSCEFGKESEKEISSTWLKYLKERGLNLKEALCPY
;
A
#
# COMPACT_ATOMS: atom_id res chain seq x y z
N MET A 1 -47.01 45.41 -27.46
CA MET A 1 -47.43 44.10 -26.92
C MET A 1 -46.29 43.16 -26.52
N ARG A 2 -45.12 43.15 -27.20
CA ARG A 2 -43.99 42.22 -26.89
C ARG A 2 -43.35 42.36 -25.50
N SER A 3 -43.28 43.57 -24.93
CA SER A 3 -42.63 43.80 -23.62
C SER A 3 -43.40 43.20 -22.43
N LYS A 4 -44.74 43.13 -22.49
CA LYS A 4 -45.54 42.55 -21.42
C LYS A 4 -45.35 41.03 -21.34
N ALA A 5 -45.36 40.33 -22.49
CA ALA A 5 -45.18 38.88 -22.55
C ALA A 5 -43.84 38.41 -21.96
N ILE A 6 -42.75 39.14 -22.22
CA ILE A 6 -41.42 38.80 -21.67
C ILE A 6 -41.41 38.96 -20.14
N LYS A 7 -42.01 40.03 -19.60
CA LYS A 7 -42.12 40.21 -18.14
C LYS A 7 -42.95 39.12 -17.49
N THR A 8 -44.07 38.72 -18.10
CA THR A 8 -44.88 37.61 -17.57
C THR A 8 -44.13 36.28 -17.60
N LEU A 9 -43.32 36.03 -18.63
CA LEU A 9 -42.58 34.78 -18.79
C LEU A 9 -41.40 34.69 -17.81
N VAL A 10 -40.71 35.81 -17.54
CA VAL A 10 -39.69 35.89 -16.48
C VAL A 10 -40.32 35.71 -15.11
N LEU A 11 -41.48 36.33 -14.85
CA LEU A 11 -42.19 36.15 -13.58
C LEU A 11 -42.66 34.70 -13.39
N LEU A 12 -43.16 34.05 -14.46
CA LEU A 12 -43.54 32.64 -14.45
C LEU A 12 -42.34 31.73 -14.20
N PHE A 13 -41.18 32.06 -14.76
CA PHE A 13 -39.94 31.31 -14.51
C PHE A 13 -39.49 31.45 -13.05
N PHE A 14 -39.55 32.64 -12.47
CA PHE A 14 -39.26 32.83 -11.04
C PHE A 14 -40.27 32.11 -10.15
N VAL A 15 -41.57 32.16 -10.47
CA VAL A 15 -42.62 31.46 -9.72
C VAL A 15 -42.47 29.94 -9.85
N LEU A 16 -42.16 29.40 -11.03
CA LEU A 16 -41.92 27.96 -11.20
C LEU A 16 -40.71 27.48 -10.38
N ASN A 17 -39.61 28.23 -10.39
CA ASN A 17 -38.45 27.91 -9.57
C ASN A 17 -38.77 28.04 -8.07
N TYR A 18 -39.66 28.97 -7.68
CA TYR A 18 -40.13 29.12 -6.31
C TYR A 18 -41.01 27.93 -5.86
N VAL A 19 -41.88 27.41 -6.75
CA VAL A 19 -42.80 26.31 -6.43
C VAL A 19 -42.06 24.97 -6.31
N VAL A 20 -41.01 24.74 -7.10
CA VAL A 20 -40.17 23.52 -6.96
C VAL A 20 -39.46 23.49 -5.60
N ALA A 21 -39.15 24.64 -5.01
CA ALA A 21 -38.57 24.73 -3.66
C ALA A 21 -39.57 24.38 -2.52
N PHE A 22 -40.88 24.41 -2.78
CA PHE A 22 -41.92 24.11 -1.78
C PHE A 22 -42.43 22.66 -1.80
N ALA A 23 -41.93 21.82 -2.70
CA ALA A 23 -42.33 20.40 -2.80
C ALA A 23 -41.44 19.44 -1.98
N LEU A 24 -40.35 19.94 -1.38
CA LEU A 24 -39.45 19.16 -0.52
C LEU A 24 -39.64 19.62 0.93
N ASP A 25 -40.07 18.73 1.82
CA ASP A 25 -40.11 19.00 3.25
C ASP A 25 -38.69 18.84 3.84
N SER A 26 -38.21 19.86 4.56
CA SER A 26 -36.90 19.83 5.21
C SER A 26 -36.79 18.70 6.25
N ASN A 27 -37.91 18.32 6.89
CA ASN A 27 -37.94 17.20 7.81
C ASN A 27 -37.83 15.86 7.08
N GLU A 28 -38.51 15.71 5.95
CA GLU A 28 -38.41 14.50 5.12
C GLU A 28 -36.97 14.32 4.61
N MET A 29 -36.33 15.41 4.17
CA MET A 29 -34.95 15.37 3.71
C MET A 29 -33.95 15.05 4.83
N PHE A 30 -34.19 15.56 6.05
CA PHE A 30 -33.43 15.20 7.24
C PHE A 30 -33.58 13.71 7.58
N GLU A 31 -34.81 13.18 7.60
CA GLU A 31 -35.08 11.76 7.88
C GLU A 31 -34.49 10.85 6.79
N ASN A 32 -34.47 11.29 5.53
CA ASN A 32 -33.80 10.58 4.45
C ASN A 32 -32.27 10.51 4.66
N GLY A 33 -31.64 11.62 5.06
CA GLY A 33 -30.21 11.64 5.39
C GLY A 33 -29.88 10.72 6.55
N LYS A 34 -30.71 10.72 7.60
CA LYS A 34 -30.61 9.79 8.73
C LYS A 34 -30.78 8.33 8.31
N ARG A 35 -31.75 8.02 7.45
CA ARG A 35 -31.94 6.67 6.90
C ARG A 35 -30.71 6.21 6.11
N ALA A 36 -30.12 7.07 5.28
CA ALA A 36 -28.89 6.76 4.56
C ALA A 36 -27.73 6.49 5.53
N PHE A 37 -27.64 7.26 6.63
CA PHE A 37 -26.69 7.03 7.71
C PHE A 37 -26.88 5.65 8.37
N ASP A 38 -28.12 5.30 8.75
CA ASP A 38 -28.45 4.04 9.42
C ASP A 38 -28.16 2.83 8.52
N LEU A 39 -28.32 2.98 7.20
CA LEU A 39 -27.99 1.98 6.19
C LEU A 39 -26.49 1.96 5.82
N SER A 40 -25.65 2.73 6.51
CA SER A 40 -24.21 2.87 6.22
C SER A 40 -23.87 3.36 4.82
N ARG A 41 -24.79 4.07 4.16
CA ARG A 41 -24.58 4.72 2.86
C ARG A 41 -24.01 6.12 3.07
N PHE A 42 -22.76 6.17 3.50
CA PHE A 42 -22.17 7.42 3.99
C PHE A 42 -22.03 8.50 2.91
N LYS A 43 -21.68 8.14 1.67
CA LYS A 43 -21.63 9.08 0.53
C LYS A 43 -22.98 9.77 0.29
N GLU A 44 -24.02 8.96 0.13
CA GLU A 44 -25.40 9.43 -0.08
C GLU A 44 -25.87 10.30 1.11
N CYS A 45 -25.56 9.89 2.33
CA CYS A 45 -25.84 10.66 3.54
C CYS A 45 -25.19 12.06 3.50
N VAL A 46 -23.90 12.15 3.14
CA VAL A 46 -23.20 13.43 3.00
C VAL A 46 -23.87 14.30 1.94
N GLU A 47 -24.17 13.75 0.76
CA GLU A 47 -24.83 14.49 -0.32
C GLU A 47 -26.21 15.02 0.09
N ILE A 48 -27.00 14.22 0.80
CA ILE A 48 -28.31 14.62 1.33
C ILE A 48 -28.14 15.75 2.36
N PHE A 49 -27.23 15.62 3.33
CA PHE A 49 -27.04 16.67 4.34
C PHE A 49 -26.41 17.94 3.76
N ASP A 50 -25.48 17.84 2.81
CA ASP A 50 -24.93 19.01 2.10
C ASP A 50 -26.03 19.77 1.36
N ARG A 51 -26.92 19.05 0.68
CA ARG A 51 -28.06 19.65 -0.01
C ARG A 51 -29.10 20.20 0.96
N LEU A 52 -29.34 19.55 2.11
CA LEU A 52 -30.22 20.05 3.17
C LEU A 52 -29.72 21.40 3.71
N LEU A 53 -28.43 21.50 4.01
CA LEU A 53 -27.80 22.73 4.51
C LEU A 53 -27.77 23.84 3.44
N TYR A 54 -27.62 23.47 2.16
CA TYR A 54 -27.68 24.43 1.07
C TYR A 54 -29.08 25.03 0.86
N ILE A 55 -30.14 24.21 0.93
CA ILE A 55 -31.52 24.66 0.72
C ILE A 55 -32.10 25.32 1.98
N TRP A 56 -31.81 24.77 3.16
CA TRP A 56 -32.25 25.30 4.46
C TRP A 56 -31.06 25.56 5.40
N PRO A 57 -30.39 26.71 5.26
CA PRO A 57 -29.24 27.07 6.09
C PRO A 57 -29.52 27.08 7.60
N ASP A 58 -30.77 27.23 8.04
CA ASP A 58 -31.12 27.15 9.46
C ASP A 58 -30.85 25.77 10.09
N TYR A 59 -30.70 24.71 9.29
CA TYR A 59 -30.24 23.41 9.76
C TYR A 59 -28.78 23.42 10.23
N GLU A 60 -27.98 24.44 9.91
CA GLU A 60 -26.65 24.65 10.52
C GLU A 60 -26.77 24.86 12.03
N LYS A 61 -27.89 25.37 12.52
CA LYS A 61 -28.15 25.55 13.96
C LYS A 61 -28.68 24.28 14.64
N LYS A 62 -28.93 23.20 13.89
CA LYS A 62 -29.39 21.91 14.42
C LYS A 62 -28.21 20.95 14.57
N PRO A 63 -27.74 20.67 15.80
CA PRO A 63 -26.54 19.86 16.03
C PRO A 63 -26.63 18.44 15.46
N GLU A 64 -27.84 17.86 15.42
CA GLU A 64 -28.06 16.50 14.92
C GLU A 64 -27.76 16.37 13.42
N ALA A 65 -28.13 17.37 12.61
CA ALA A 65 -27.83 17.36 11.17
C ALA A 65 -26.32 17.42 10.93
N LEU A 66 -25.64 18.31 11.67
CA LEU A 66 -24.19 18.42 11.62
C LEU A 66 -23.50 17.15 12.13
N TYR A 67 -24.05 16.50 13.15
CA TYR A 67 -23.52 15.25 13.71
C TYR A 67 -23.54 14.12 12.68
N PHE A 68 -24.70 13.82 12.09
CA PHE A 68 -24.81 12.74 11.10
C PHE A 68 -23.95 13.01 9.86
N ARG A 69 -23.99 14.24 9.35
CA ARG A 69 -23.15 14.67 8.23
C ARG A 69 -21.67 14.50 8.53
N SER A 70 -21.20 14.93 9.71
CA SER A 70 -19.78 14.90 10.05
C SER A 70 -19.26 13.47 10.18
N ILE A 71 -20.01 12.58 10.84
CA ILE A 71 -19.61 11.17 10.95
C ILE A 71 -19.65 10.49 9.58
N ALA A 72 -20.69 10.76 8.78
CA ALA A 72 -20.78 10.23 7.43
C ALA A 72 -19.58 10.70 6.59
N ALA A 73 -19.22 11.99 6.64
CA ALA A 73 -18.07 12.53 5.92
C ALA A 73 -16.74 11.89 6.36
N ILE A 74 -16.54 11.67 7.66
CA ILE A 74 -15.36 10.96 8.16
C ILE A 74 -15.31 9.52 7.61
N ARG A 75 -16.44 8.82 7.61
CA ARG A 75 -16.50 7.43 7.13
C ARG A 75 -16.35 7.32 5.60
N ASP A 76 -16.88 8.29 4.86
CA ASP A 76 -16.79 8.44 3.40
C ASP A 76 -15.41 8.94 2.94
N THR A 77 -14.58 9.48 3.83
CA THR A 77 -13.26 10.05 3.48
C THR A 77 -12.38 9.01 2.79
N LYS A 78 -12.41 7.74 3.23
CA LYS A 78 -11.62 6.66 2.61
C LYS A 78 -11.99 6.49 1.14
N ASP A 79 -13.29 6.44 0.85
CA ASP A 79 -13.80 6.21 -0.50
C ASP A 79 -13.51 7.42 -1.40
N LYS A 80 -13.68 8.65 -0.91
CA LYS A 80 -13.27 9.88 -1.62
C LYS A 80 -11.80 9.93 -1.96
N VAL A 81 -10.93 9.54 -1.01
CA VAL A 81 -9.48 9.46 -1.25
C VAL A 81 -9.18 8.41 -2.32
N ASN A 82 -9.88 7.28 -2.31
CA ASN A 82 -9.71 6.23 -3.31
C ASN A 82 -10.21 6.68 -4.70
N GLU A 83 -11.38 7.32 -4.79
CA GLU A 83 -11.91 7.91 -6.03
C GLU A 83 -10.93 8.92 -6.62
N TYR A 84 -10.47 9.89 -5.83
CA TYR A 84 -9.49 10.89 -6.27
C TYR A 84 -8.18 10.25 -6.75
N LYS A 85 -7.68 9.22 -6.04
CA LYS A 85 -6.49 8.48 -6.45
C LYS A 85 -6.70 7.78 -7.79
N ALA A 86 -7.85 7.12 -7.99
CA ALA A 86 -8.17 6.42 -9.22
C ALA A 86 -8.22 7.40 -10.41
N GLU A 87 -8.91 8.53 -10.26
CA GLU A 87 -8.97 9.58 -11.29
C GLU A 87 -7.59 10.13 -11.64
N LEU A 88 -6.75 10.39 -10.62
CA LEU A 88 -5.39 10.87 -10.83
C LEU A 88 -4.53 9.84 -11.57
N VAL A 89 -4.65 8.57 -11.22
CA VAL A 89 -3.93 7.47 -11.87
C VAL A 89 -4.37 7.32 -13.33
N ASP A 90 -5.66 7.41 -13.62
CA ASP A 90 -6.17 7.35 -15.00
C ASP A 90 -5.69 8.53 -15.84
N LYS A 91 -5.67 9.74 -15.25
CA LYS A 91 -5.08 10.91 -15.91
C LYS A 91 -3.60 10.70 -16.23
N ILE A 92 -2.81 10.25 -15.26
CA ILE A 92 -1.37 9.97 -15.45
C ILE A 92 -1.17 8.85 -16.49
N ALA A 93 -2.01 7.81 -16.47
CA ALA A 93 -1.94 6.72 -17.43
C ALA A 93 -2.14 7.23 -18.86
N LYS A 94 -3.12 8.11 -19.07
CA LYS A 94 -3.38 8.76 -20.37
C LYS A 94 -2.20 9.63 -20.83
N ASP A 95 -1.61 10.40 -19.92
CA ASP A 95 -0.42 11.20 -20.24
C ASP A 95 0.75 10.28 -20.65
N CYS A 96 0.89 9.14 -19.98
CA CYS A 96 1.93 8.14 -20.29
C CYS A 96 1.71 7.41 -21.62
N GLU A 97 0.47 7.28 -22.13
CA GLU A 97 0.22 6.72 -23.47
C GLU A 97 0.95 7.51 -24.55
N THR A 98 0.94 8.84 -24.44
CA THR A 98 1.69 9.73 -25.35
C THR A 98 3.19 9.48 -25.25
N VAL A 99 3.71 9.37 -24.02
CA VAL A 99 5.14 9.08 -23.77
C VAL A 99 5.55 7.72 -24.34
N PHE A 100 4.71 6.69 -24.21
CA PHE A 100 4.99 5.35 -24.75
C PHE A 100 5.04 5.34 -26.28
N LEU A 101 4.28 6.21 -26.94
CA LEU A 101 4.29 6.35 -28.41
C LEU A 101 5.50 7.15 -28.90
N GLU A 102 5.86 8.24 -28.21
CA GLU A 102 6.94 9.14 -28.65
C GLU A 102 8.35 8.62 -28.30
N LEU A 103 8.50 7.84 -27.24
CA LEU A 103 9.80 7.35 -26.75
C LEU A 103 9.86 5.82 -26.69
N PRO A 104 9.60 5.08 -27.78
CA PRO A 104 9.51 3.62 -27.75
C PRO A 104 10.84 2.91 -27.47
N GLN A 105 11.96 3.60 -27.67
CA GLN A 105 13.31 3.06 -27.43
C GLN A 105 13.77 3.19 -25.97
N ASN A 106 13.05 3.94 -25.14
CA ASN A 106 13.42 4.16 -23.74
C ASN A 106 12.92 3.01 -22.84
N ASP A 107 13.66 2.71 -21.77
CA ASP A 107 13.17 1.81 -20.74
C ASP A 107 12.09 2.51 -19.89
N LEU A 108 10.83 2.25 -20.23
CA LEU A 108 9.66 2.81 -19.55
C LEU A 108 9.02 1.81 -18.57
N SER A 109 9.77 0.78 -18.14
CA SER A 109 9.32 -0.24 -17.18
C SER A 109 8.89 0.36 -15.84
N GLU A 110 9.56 1.42 -15.39
CA GLU A 110 9.21 2.11 -14.14
C GLU A 110 7.83 2.77 -14.21
N LEU A 111 7.54 3.47 -15.30
CA LEU A 111 6.23 4.12 -15.51
C LEU A 111 5.12 3.08 -15.62
N LYS A 112 5.36 1.98 -16.35
CA LYS A 112 4.39 0.87 -16.44
C LYS A 112 4.10 0.27 -15.08
N ALA A 113 5.14 -0.04 -14.30
CA ALA A 113 4.98 -0.55 -12.94
C ALA A 113 4.28 0.48 -12.04
N ALA A 114 4.57 1.77 -12.21
CA ALA A 114 3.94 2.83 -11.43
C ALA A 114 2.44 2.94 -11.63
N ILE A 115 2.01 2.90 -12.90
CA ILE A 115 0.60 2.93 -13.27
C ILE A 115 -0.09 1.66 -12.78
N ALA A 116 0.53 0.49 -12.97
CA ALA A 116 -0.02 -0.78 -12.49
C ALA A 116 -0.28 -0.75 -10.98
N ILE A 117 0.71 -0.32 -10.18
CA ILE A 117 0.59 -0.17 -8.73
C ILE A 117 -0.46 0.89 -8.35
N GLY A 118 -0.54 1.99 -9.10
CA GLY A 118 -1.54 3.03 -8.86
C GLY A 118 -2.97 2.56 -9.11
N LYS A 119 -3.17 1.66 -10.08
CA LYS A 119 -4.49 1.09 -10.42
C LYS A 119 -4.94 -0.01 -9.47
N MET A 120 -4.01 -0.63 -8.76
CA MET A 120 -4.33 -1.64 -7.75
C MET A 120 -4.97 -0.94 -6.53
N GLU A 121 -6.06 -1.52 -6.02
CA GLU A 121 -6.69 -1.04 -4.78
C GLU A 121 -5.67 -1.08 -3.63
N SER A 122 -5.96 -0.36 -2.54
CA SER A 122 -5.05 -0.20 -1.38
C SER A 122 -4.62 -1.49 -0.67
N GLU A 123 -5.08 -2.65 -1.13
CA GLU A 123 -4.76 -3.95 -0.55
C GLU A 123 -3.52 -4.57 -1.23
N PRO A 124 -2.62 -5.22 -0.47
CA PRO A 124 -1.45 -5.86 -1.04
C PRO A 124 -1.85 -7.01 -1.97
N ILE A 125 -1.31 -6.99 -3.20
CA ILE A 125 -1.41 -8.03 -4.22
C ILE A 125 -1.11 -9.41 -3.61
N ASP A 126 -1.91 -10.44 -3.90
CA ASP A 126 -1.60 -11.81 -3.49
C ASP A 126 -0.37 -12.39 -4.22
N TRP A 127 0.36 -13.32 -3.59
CA TRP A 127 1.55 -13.94 -4.19
C TRP A 127 1.25 -14.64 -5.53
N SER A 128 0.02 -15.12 -5.75
CA SER A 128 -0.38 -15.73 -7.02
C SER A 128 -0.43 -14.76 -8.20
N GLU A 129 -0.64 -13.47 -7.95
CA GLU A 129 -0.62 -12.44 -8.99
C GLU A 129 0.80 -12.01 -9.36
N PHE A 130 1.74 -12.13 -8.42
CA PHE A 130 3.16 -11.87 -8.65
C PHE A 130 3.81 -12.80 -9.69
N ASP A 131 3.27 -14.00 -9.88
CA ASP A 131 3.76 -14.96 -10.89
C ASP A 131 3.62 -14.43 -12.33
N LYS A 132 2.75 -13.44 -12.54
CA LYS A 132 2.51 -12.82 -13.85
C LYS A 132 3.46 -11.64 -14.13
N ILE A 133 4.13 -11.12 -13.10
CA ILE A 133 4.97 -9.92 -13.20
C ILE A 133 6.31 -10.29 -13.86
N LYS A 134 6.68 -9.56 -14.92
CA LYS A 134 7.95 -9.80 -15.63
C LYS A 134 9.15 -9.36 -14.77
N PRO A 135 10.33 -9.99 -14.90
CA PRO A 135 11.50 -9.63 -14.12
C PRO A 135 11.91 -8.14 -14.20
N ALA A 136 11.69 -7.48 -15.34
CA ALA A 136 11.97 -6.05 -15.51
C ALA A 136 11.04 -5.15 -14.67
N GLU A 137 9.78 -5.55 -14.50
CA GLU A 137 8.77 -4.82 -13.71
C GLU A 137 8.89 -5.15 -12.22
N LEU A 138 9.28 -6.39 -11.89
CA LEU A 138 9.41 -6.87 -10.52
C LEU A 138 10.31 -5.96 -9.68
N LYS A 139 11.41 -5.46 -10.25
CA LYS A 139 12.30 -4.50 -9.58
C LYS A 139 11.52 -3.34 -8.95
N HIS A 140 10.67 -2.72 -9.75
CA HIS A 140 9.96 -1.50 -9.39
C HIS A 140 8.86 -1.78 -8.36
N VAL A 141 8.19 -2.91 -8.50
CA VAL A 141 7.18 -3.38 -7.54
C VAL A 141 7.81 -3.64 -6.17
N LEU A 142 8.96 -4.32 -6.14
CA LEU A 142 9.68 -4.63 -4.91
C LEU A 142 10.25 -3.38 -4.23
N LEU A 143 10.82 -2.44 -4.98
CA LEU A 143 11.33 -1.18 -4.42
C LEU A 143 10.23 -0.33 -3.77
N ARG A 144 9.01 -0.42 -4.29
CA ARG A 144 7.83 0.27 -3.75
C ARG A 144 7.16 -0.47 -2.60
N LYS A 145 7.70 -1.63 -2.19
CA LYS A 145 7.17 -2.48 -1.11
C LYS A 145 5.71 -2.89 -1.34
N HIS A 146 5.28 -2.95 -2.60
CA HIS A 146 3.91 -3.29 -2.96
C HIS A 146 3.79 -4.80 -3.18
N HIS A 147 4.03 -5.58 -2.13
CA HIS A 147 4.01 -7.04 -2.09
C HIS A 147 3.42 -7.50 -0.75
N PRO A 148 2.93 -8.76 -0.61
CA PRO A 148 2.54 -9.28 0.70
C PRO A 148 3.71 -9.22 1.68
N SER A 149 3.40 -8.96 2.95
CA SER A 149 4.43 -8.92 3.99
C SER A 149 5.10 -10.30 4.14
N PRO A 150 6.42 -10.40 3.93
CA PRO A 150 7.15 -11.66 4.13
C PRO A 150 7.17 -12.11 5.60
N GLN A 151 6.88 -11.20 6.54
CA GLN A 151 6.76 -11.50 7.97
C GLN A 151 5.39 -12.09 8.30
N ARG A 152 4.33 -11.64 7.63
CA ARG A 152 2.98 -12.20 7.82
C ARG A 152 2.83 -13.55 7.13
N PHE A 153 3.48 -13.73 5.98
CA PHE A 153 3.36 -14.93 5.14
C PHE A 153 4.74 -15.51 4.74
N PRO A 154 5.58 -15.91 5.72
CA PRO A 154 6.97 -16.29 5.44
C PRO A 154 7.09 -17.54 4.58
N VAL A 155 6.27 -18.55 4.81
CA VAL A 155 6.31 -19.80 4.03
C VAL A 155 5.87 -19.58 2.59
N GLN A 156 4.77 -18.84 2.39
CA GLN A 156 4.26 -18.50 1.07
C GLN A 156 5.28 -17.68 0.27
N THR A 157 5.93 -16.72 0.92
CA THR A 157 7.02 -15.93 0.32
C THR A 157 8.15 -16.83 -0.20
N LEU A 158 8.59 -17.79 0.62
CA LEU A 158 9.67 -18.71 0.25
C LEU A 158 9.29 -19.65 -0.90
N ILE A 159 8.05 -20.16 -0.88
CA ILE A 159 7.51 -21.00 -1.96
C ILE A 159 7.47 -20.20 -3.26
N TRP A 160 6.91 -18.99 -3.21
CA TRP A 160 6.81 -18.10 -4.35
C TRP A 160 8.20 -17.77 -4.93
N LEU A 161 9.16 -17.34 -4.12
CA LEU A 161 10.51 -17.00 -4.57
C LEU A 161 11.20 -18.16 -5.30
N ASN A 162 11.04 -19.39 -4.79
CA ASN A 162 11.58 -20.58 -5.43
C ASN A 162 10.87 -20.90 -6.75
N GLY A 163 9.54 -20.77 -6.81
CA GLY A 163 8.76 -20.93 -8.04
C GLY A 163 9.15 -19.91 -9.10
N TYR A 164 9.19 -18.64 -8.71
CA TYR A 164 9.52 -17.51 -9.59
C TYR A 164 10.93 -17.64 -10.20
N LYS A 165 11.93 -18.04 -9.39
CA LYS A 165 13.30 -18.29 -9.88
C LYS A 165 13.39 -19.48 -10.84
N LYS A 166 12.61 -20.54 -10.60
CA LYS A 166 12.55 -21.70 -11.51
C LYS A 166 11.92 -21.32 -12.85
N GLN A 167 10.87 -20.50 -12.83
CA GLN A 167 10.15 -20.07 -14.03
C GLN A 167 10.96 -19.08 -14.89
N ASN A 168 11.62 -18.11 -14.25
CA ASN A 168 12.27 -16.99 -14.95
C ASN A 168 13.79 -17.17 -15.12
N GLY A 169 14.38 -18.21 -14.53
CA GLY A 169 15.82 -18.49 -14.63
C GLY A 169 16.68 -17.47 -13.89
N ALA A 170 17.81 -17.09 -14.49
CA ALA A 170 18.75 -16.15 -13.89
C ALA A 170 18.21 -14.71 -13.94
N LEU A 171 18.02 -14.11 -12.75
CA LEU A 171 17.56 -12.73 -12.61
C LEU A 171 18.73 -11.73 -12.74
N ARG A 172 18.41 -10.48 -13.08
CA ARG A 172 19.39 -9.39 -13.03
C ARG A 172 19.90 -9.20 -11.60
N PRO A 173 21.17 -8.78 -11.38
CA PRO A 173 21.75 -8.71 -10.03
C PRO A 173 20.98 -7.82 -9.04
N ASP A 174 20.39 -6.73 -9.53
CA ASP A 174 19.59 -5.80 -8.72
C ASP A 174 18.24 -6.41 -8.30
N VAL A 175 17.55 -7.09 -9.22
CA VAL A 175 16.33 -7.85 -8.91
C VAL A 175 16.64 -9.01 -7.98
N GLU A 176 17.74 -9.73 -8.22
CA GLU A 176 18.16 -10.84 -7.38
C GLU A 176 18.42 -10.36 -5.94
N ALA A 177 19.13 -9.24 -5.76
CA ALA A 177 19.33 -8.65 -4.43
C ALA A 177 18.00 -8.29 -3.73
N LEU A 178 17.01 -7.74 -4.43
CA LEU A 178 15.69 -7.46 -3.85
C LEU A 178 14.96 -8.74 -3.44
N THR A 179 15.00 -9.79 -4.27
CA THR A 179 14.40 -11.08 -3.94
C THR A 179 15.10 -11.80 -2.78
N GLU A 180 16.42 -11.71 -2.68
CA GLU A 180 17.19 -12.24 -1.54
C GLU A 180 16.87 -11.47 -0.25
N LEU A 181 16.61 -10.16 -0.34
CA LEU A 181 16.17 -9.37 0.83
C LEU A 181 14.78 -9.80 1.32
N LEU A 182 13.83 -10.05 0.41
CA LEU A 182 12.53 -10.63 0.78
C LEU A 182 12.69 -12.00 1.45
N LYS A 183 13.56 -12.84 0.88
CA LYS A 183 13.89 -14.15 1.42
C LYS A 183 14.43 -14.03 2.85
N LEU A 184 15.35 -13.10 3.10
CA LEU A 184 15.88 -12.86 4.45
C LEU A 184 14.80 -12.46 5.44
N LYS A 185 13.88 -11.58 5.04
CA LYS A 185 12.77 -11.15 5.91
C LYS A 185 11.85 -12.33 6.30
N ALA A 186 11.54 -13.20 5.34
CA ALA A 186 10.76 -14.42 5.61
C ALA A 186 11.52 -15.41 6.49
N LEU A 187 12.81 -15.65 6.22
CA LEU A 187 13.65 -16.53 7.01
C LEU A 187 13.83 -16.02 8.44
N TRP A 188 14.01 -14.71 8.61
CA TRP A 188 14.11 -14.07 9.93
C TRP A 188 12.88 -14.37 10.77
N GLN A 189 11.68 -14.18 10.20
CA GLN A 189 10.44 -14.48 10.91
C GLN A 189 10.35 -15.94 11.37
N LEU A 190 10.79 -16.88 10.53
CA LEU A 190 10.83 -18.29 10.91
C LEU A 190 11.85 -18.55 12.02
N LEU A 191 13.05 -17.97 11.93
CA LEU A 191 14.10 -18.12 12.95
C LEU A 191 13.66 -17.64 14.34
N LEU A 192 12.80 -16.62 14.40
CA LEU A 192 12.26 -16.11 15.67
C LEU A 192 11.18 -17.00 16.30
N SER A 193 10.63 -18.00 15.58
CA SER A 193 9.53 -18.84 16.06
C SER A 193 9.83 -20.33 15.93
N PRO A 194 10.31 -21.01 17.01
CA PRO A 194 10.60 -22.44 16.96
C PRO A 194 9.37 -23.31 16.66
N LEU A 195 8.16 -22.84 17.04
CA LEU A 195 6.90 -23.53 16.74
C LEU A 195 6.58 -23.49 15.25
N SER A 196 6.73 -22.32 14.61
CA SER A 196 6.51 -22.18 13.17
C SER A 196 7.51 -23.03 12.37
N VAL A 197 8.77 -23.09 12.80
CA VAL A 197 9.79 -23.93 12.17
C VAL A 197 9.43 -25.41 12.25
N LYS A 198 8.95 -25.88 13.41
CA LYS A 198 8.58 -27.28 13.60
C LYS A 198 7.35 -27.66 12.78
N ALA A 199 6.33 -26.80 12.74
CA ALA A 199 5.11 -27.04 11.96
C ALA A 199 5.39 -27.11 10.45
N GLU A 200 6.28 -26.27 9.95
CA GLU A 200 6.51 -26.07 8.51
C GLU A 200 7.76 -26.83 8.00
N GLN A 201 8.38 -27.66 8.83
CA GLN A 201 9.69 -28.27 8.56
C GLN A 201 9.74 -29.03 7.23
N GLU A 202 8.73 -29.85 6.95
CA GLU A 202 8.68 -30.66 5.73
C GLU A 202 8.50 -29.80 4.48
N ILE A 203 7.71 -28.73 4.57
CA ILE A 203 7.54 -27.76 3.49
C ILE A 203 8.86 -27.02 3.21
N LEU A 204 9.57 -26.62 4.26
CA LEU A 204 10.87 -25.95 4.15
C LEU A 204 11.94 -26.85 3.53
N LYS A 205 11.96 -28.14 3.91
CA LYS A 205 12.86 -29.15 3.30
C LYS A 205 12.54 -29.35 1.82
N LYS A 206 11.26 -29.55 1.46
CA LYS A 206 10.81 -29.72 0.07
C LYS A 206 11.21 -28.54 -0.82
N ASN A 207 11.30 -27.35 -0.24
CA ASN A 207 11.66 -26.12 -0.92
C ASN A 207 13.16 -25.77 -0.82
N ASN A 208 14.04 -26.68 -0.39
CA ASN A 208 15.48 -26.44 -0.28
C ASN A 208 15.86 -25.21 0.59
N VAL A 209 15.04 -24.90 1.60
CA VAL A 209 15.27 -23.80 2.53
C VAL A 209 15.88 -24.30 3.86
N TRP A 210 16.02 -25.61 4.00
CA TRP A 210 16.56 -26.26 5.20
C TRP A 210 18.05 -26.62 5.03
N PRO A 211 18.92 -26.41 6.04
CA PRO A 211 18.66 -25.78 7.35
C PRO A 211 18.50 -24.25 7.29
N LEU A 212 17.66 -23.69 8.15
CA LEU A 212 17.32 -22.25 8.12
C LEU A 212 18.51 -21.34 8.37
N SER A 213 19.33 -21.61 9.39
CA SER A 213 20.50 -20.79 9.73
C SER A 213 21.51 -20.71 8.59
N LYS A 214 21.88 -21.87 8.02
CA LYS A 214 22.78 -21.96 6.87
C LYS A 214 22.20 -21.22 5.66
N THR A 215 20.90 -21.40 5.39
CA THR A 215 20.24 -20.73 4.26
C THR A 215 20.18 -19.23 4.47
N PHE A 216 19.93 -18.75 5.70
CA PHE A 216 19.95 -17.34 6.04
C PHE A 216 21.33 -16.71 5.77
N GLU A 217 22.40 -17.33 6.28
CA GLU A 217 23.77 -16.85 6.07
C GLU A 217 24.16 -16.79 4.58
N GLN A 218 23.81 -17.83 3.81
CA GLN A 218 24.07 -17.86 2.37
C GLN A 218 23.28 -16.78 1.61
N THR A 219 21.99 -16.63 1.93
CA THR A 219 21.10 -15.60 1.35
C THR A 219 21.64 -14.20 1.66
N LEU A 220 22.08 -13.98 2.89
CA LEU A 220 22.65 -12.73 3.38
C LEU A 220 23.91 -12.33 2.61
N GLN A 221 24.88 -13.23 2.51
CA GLN A 221 26.14 -12.97 1.81
C GLN A 221 25.93 -12.75 0.31
N ASN A 222 25.10 -13.59 -0.32
CA ASN A 222 24.81 -13.50 -1.76
C ASN A 222 24.08 -12.21 -2.11
N GLY A 223 23.03 -11.86 -1.34
CA GLY A 223 22.27 -10.64 -1.52
C GLY A 223 23.13 -9.40 -1.32
N PHE A 224 23.92 -9.35 -0.24
CA PHE A 224 24.81 -8.23 0.04
C PHE A 224 25.87 -8.01 -1.06
N LYS A 225 26.43 -9.08 -1.64
CA LYS A 225 27.40 -8.99 -2.72
C LYS A 225 26.82 -8.35 -3.98
N LYS A 226 25.55 -8.65 -4.30
CA LYS A 226 24.85 -8.21 -5.53
C LYS A 226 24.09 -6.88 -5.34
N ALA A 227 23.83 -6.49 -4.10
CA ALA A 227 23.04 -5.32 -3.75
C ALA A 227 23.69 -3.98 -4.12
N LEU A 228 22.84 -3.02 -4.49
CA LEU A 228 23.19 -1.60 -4.58
C LEU A 228 23.50 -1.02 -3.19
N PRO A 229 24.24 0.11 -3.08
CA PRO A 229 24.61 0.70 -1.79
C PRO A 229 23.43 0.94 -0.83
N SER A 230 22.28 1.36 -1.35
CA SER A 230 21.04 1.56 -0.58
C SER A 230 20.56 0.26 0.08
N LEU A 231 20.52 -0.84 -0.68
CA LEU A 231 20.09 -2.15 -0.19
C LEU A 231 21.12 -2.82 0.72
N LYS A 232 22.42 -2.61 0.49
CA LYS A 232 23.48 -3.17 1.34
C LYS A 232 23.35 -2.79 2.81
N ARG A 233 22.78 -1.62 3.11
CA ARG A 233 22.48 -1.21 4.49
C ARG A 233 21.44 -2.13 5.12
N GLU A 234 20.36 -2.46 4.42
CA GLU A 234 19.33 -3.39 4.94
C GLU A 234 19.89 -4.78 5.18
N PHE A 235 20.71 -5.29 4.26
CA PHE A 235 21.43 -6.56 4.46
C PHE A 235 22.35 -6.50 5.68
N ALA A 236 23.14 -5.43 5.84
CA ALA A 236 24.03 -5.29 6.99
C ALA A 236 23.27 -5.20 8.33
N LEU A 237 22.13 -4.50 8.36
CA LEU A 237 21.26 -4.48 9.54
C LEU A 237 20.76 -5.90 9.88
N MET A 238 20.23 -6.62 8.88
CA MET A 238 19.80 -8.01 9.08
C MET A 238 20.93 -8.92 9.56
N GLY A 239 22.12 -8.78 8.99
CA GLY A 239 23.30 -9.54 9.40
C GLY A 239 23.73 -9.24 10.83
N TYR A 240 23.73 -7.96 11.23
CA TYR A 240 24.03 -7.56 12.59
C TYR A 240 23.03 -8.15 13.59
N HIS A 241 21.72 -8.05 13.31
CA HIS A 241 20.69 -8.62 14.19
C HIS A 241 20.78 -10.15 14.28
N TYR A 242 21.15 -10.82 13.19
CA TYR A 242 21.37 -12.26 13.20
C TYR A 242 22.60 -12.66 14.02
N ASP A 243 23.72 -11.96 13.88
CA ASP A 243 24.89 -12.17 14.73
C ASP A 243 24.54 -11.95 16.22
N PHE A 244 23.75 -10.91 16.50
CA PHE A 244 23.24 -10.63 17.84
C PHE A 244 22.40 -11.78 18.38
N LEU A 245 21.37 -12.20 17.64
CA LEU A 245 20.47 -13.30 17.99
C LEU A 245 21.24 -14.59 18.31
N ARG A 246 22.31 -14.88 17.56
CA ARG A 246 23.11 -16.10 17.72
C ARG A 246 24.08 -16.02 18.90
N SER A 247 24.45 -14.81 19.33
CA SER A 247 25.41 -14.57 20.42
C SER A 247 24.75 -14.37 21.78
N CYS A 248 23.48 -13.95 21.81
CA CYS A 248 22.80 -13.59 23.04
C CYS A 248 22.01 -14.77 23.63
N GLU A 249 22.06 -14.91 24.95
CA GLU A 249 20.99 -15.56 25.71
C GLU A 249 19.76 -14.66 25.66
N PHE A 250 18.65 -15.14 25.09
CA PHE A 250 17.40 -14.37 25.00
C PHE A 250 17.01 -13.77 26.36
N GLY A 251 16.69 -12.47 26.37
CA GLY A 251 16.13 -11.78 27.54
C GLY A 251 17.13 -11.07 28.46
N LYS A 252 18.43 -11.03 28.12
CA LYS A 252 19.41 -10.18 28.81
C LYS A 252 19.80 -8.99 27.93
N GLU A 253 19.59 -7.78 28.43
CA GLU A 253 20.21 -6.58 27.85
C GLU A 253 21.73 -6.72 28.00
N SER A 254 22.42 -6.84 26.88
CA SER A 254 23.88 -6.94 26.83
C SER A 254 24.42 -5.63 26.28
N GLU A 255 25.13 -4.88 27.12
CA GLU A 255 25.92 -3.71 26.69
C GLU A 255 27.18 -4.10 25.90
N LYS A 256 27.52 -5.40 25.84
CA LYS A 256 28.68 -5.86 25.09
C LYS A 256 28.43 -5.71 23.59
N GLU A 257 29.19 -4.80 22.99
CA GLU A 257 29.24 -4.63 21.54
C GLU A 257 29.78 -5.91 20.90
N ILE A 258 28.97 -6.52 20.03
CA ILE A 258 29.34 -7.77 19.37
C ILE A 258 30.31 -7.47 18.23
N SER A 259 31.38 -8.26 18.16
CA SER A 259 32.27 -8.26 17.00
C SER A 259 31.51 -8.81 15.77
N SER A 260 31.00 -7.89 14.95
CA SER A 260 30.27 -8.21 13.72
C SER A 260 30.86 -7.41 12.55
N THR A 261 31.14 -8.12 11.45
CA THR A 261 31.59 -7.49 10.20
C THR A 261 30.55 -6.54 9.63
N TRP A 262 29.27 -6.80 9.89
CA TRP A 262 28.15 -5.94 9.50
C TRP A 262 28.11 -4.64 10.30
N LEU A 263 28.40 -4.70 11.60
CA LEU A 263 28.52 -3.51 12.44
C LEU A 263 29.66 -2.61 11.95
N LYS A 264 30.80 -3.19 11.58
CA LYS A 264 31.91 -2.45 10.98
C LYS A 264 31.48 -1.74 9.69
N TYR A 265 30.80 -2.46 8.79
CA TYR A 265 30.25 -1.87 7.55
C TYR A 265 29.29 -0.71 7.82
N LEU A 266 28.41 -0.84 8.82
CA LEU A 266 27.44 0.21 9.19
C LEU A 266 28.13 1.44 9.78
N LYS A 267 29.13 1.25 10.66
CA LYS A 267 29.92 2.35 11.25
C LYS A 267 30.66 3.16 10.18
N GLU A 268 31.29 2.49 9.21
CA GLU A 268 32.03 3.14 8.11
C GLU A 268 31.16 4.03 7.21
N ARG A 269 29.84 3.82 7.17
CA ARG A 269 28.89 4.58 6.34
C ARG A 269 27.95 5.50 7.13
N GLY A 270 28.19 5.66 8.42
CA GLY A 270 27.31 6.40 9.32
C GLY A 270 26.17 5.54 9.84
N LEU A 271 26.15 5.35 11.15
CA LEU A 271 25.13 4.59 11.86
C LEU A 271 24.07 5.56 12.38
N ASN A 272 22.83 5.42 11.92
CA ASN A 272 21.69 6.14 12.48
C ASN A 272 20.92 5.17 13.39
N LEU A 273 21.08 5.32 14.70
CA LEU A 273 20.44 4.41 15.67
C LEU A 273 18.91 4.42 15.57
N LYS A 274 18.30 5.52 15.11
CA LYS A 274 16.84 5.61 14.89
C LYS A 274 16.37 4.73 13.72
N GLU A 275 17.26 4.45 12.78
CA GLU A 275 17.00 3.59 11.62
C GLU A 275 17.53 2.17 11.81
N ALA A 276 18.22 1.89 12.93
CA ALA A 276 18.81 0.59 13.24
C ALA A 276 17.78 -0.41 13.81
N LEU A 277 16.52 -0.28 13.36
CA LEU A 277 15.49 -1.28 13.60
C LEU A 277 15.72 -2.44 12.64
N CYS A 278 15.53 -3.66 13.13
CA CYS A 278 15.52 -4.82 12.26
C CYS A 278 14.39 -4.61 11.23
N PRO A 279 14.69 -4.62 9.91
CA PRO A 279 13.70 -4.24 8.92
C PRO A 279 12.50 -5.19 8.97
N TYR A 280 11.37 -4.64 9.44
CA TYR A 280 10.04 -5.21 9.30
C TYR A 280 9.58 -5.25 7.84
#